data_AF-A0A959DL54-F1
#
_entry.id   AF-A0A959DL54-F1
#
_cell.length_a   1.000
_cell.length_b   1.000
_cell.length_c   1.000
_cell.angle_alpha   90.00
_cell.angle_beta   90.00
_cell.angle_gamma   90.00
#
_symmetry.space_group_name_H-M   'P 1'
#
loop_
_entity.id
_entity.type
_entity.pdbx_description
1 polymer ?
#
loop_
_entity_poly.entity_id
_entity_poly.type
_entity_poly.pdbx_seq_one_letter_code
_entity_poly.pdbx_strand_id
1 'polypeptide(L)'
;MKQVLKLIALICLVSSALRSQEVPDFVLHDSEGNTHQLSAYLQNNQYVVLEFFHSLATQANSMAYDLEQLYEVWGNGEFKVQFLAVSLRDFDDNATLNKFKVKYRASFPHCGVDGGALTNMTPWTDGIYGQIRLLPSFVIISPDSTVVFDIRDNNTLALLDSIDHTLYRLGARKPFIVKGQVTMDDSPMQEVQVEADDEMTHNNRVVLTNLEGKYIHVFDSTPSDRSILFRPIKNDRHDNGVSTWDIVFTIKHILGQEPFTTIEELIAADINHDERISAIDVVEMRKMVLGIDTVFKNNTSWRFIPKNYQYPTVDSLFLLGFPEAITIGEILDQPDNASFIGIKVGDVNGSAEVNLLESRNEHPSAAPLYYAFRENDGGQRILRITLPAESSQWVGMQLGLQLPGQPLKITTNLSHWEDGLSFYDHKSGEWRLSYPYSTELMNEPAYIDLTLDQEQLTINLASKFHSEVYTNTHQVKDIKLDPLMIDGGVRTYPNPTNDDLAIVIPAGWNEGQIDVLDLQGKLWIRKAVSGRETTSRISMAHLPAGIYVIRCQDQLGHRETVRVLKD
;
A
#
# COMPACT_ATOMS: atom_id res chain seq x y z
N MET A 1 -84.35 -0.56 21.28
CA MET A 1 -85.01 -0.39 22.60
C MET A 1 -84.10 -0.98 23.66
N LYS A 2 -83.71 -0.13 24.64
CA LYS A 2 -83.25 -0.42 26.03
C LYS A 2 -81.97 -1.29 26.14
N GLN A 3 -80.76 -0.76 26.40
CA GLN A 3 -80.23 -0.09 27.60
C GLN A 3 -80.47 -0.81 28.94
N VAL A 4 -79.45 -0.71 29.83
CA VAL A 4 -79.34 -1.06 31.27
C VAL A 4 -78.53 -2.36 31.51
N LEU A 5 -77.44 -2.44 32.29
CA LEU A 5 -76.67 -1.49 33.12
C LEU A 5 -75.28 -2.10 33.40
N LYS A 6 -74.26 -1.25 33.55
CA LYS A 6 -72.95 -1.59 34.13
C LYS A 6 -73.10 -1.95 35.61
N LEU A 7 -72.43 -3.00 36.07
CA LEU A 7 -71.98 -3.10 37.46
C LEU A 7 -70.52 -3.56 37.48
N ILE A 8 -69.69 -2.67 37.98
CA ILE A 8 -68.25 -2.82 38.21
C ILE A 8 -68.09 -3.73 39.42
N ALA A 9 -67.51 -4.92 39.24
CA ALA A 9 -66.91 -5.69 40.31
C ALA A 9 -65.40 -5.40 40.29
N LEU A 10 -65.00 -4.45 41.14
CA LEU A 10 -63.61 -4.22 41.52
C LEU A 10 -63.13 -5.48 42.26
N ILE A 11 -62.57 -6.44 41.52
CA ILE A 11 -61.78 -7.51 42.13
C ILE A 11 -60.48 -6.84 42.55
N CYS A 12 -60.38 -6.51 43.85
CA CYS A 12 -59.12 -6.35 44.53
C CYS A 12 -58.32 -7.64 44.34
N LEU A 13 -57.54 -7.71 43.27
CA LEU A 13 -56.33 -8.51 43.25
C LEU A 13 -55.46 -7.93 44.34
N VAL A 14 -55.52 -8.58 45.51
CA VAL A 14 -54.49 -8.48 46.52
C VAL A 14 -53.19 -8.69 45.76
N SER A 15 -52.44 -7.61 45.61
CA SER A 15 -51.06 -7.65 45.21
C SER A 15 -50.36 -8.57 46.20
N SER A 16 -50.19 -9.83 45.82
CA SER A 16 -49.03 -10.58 46.29
C SER A 16 -47.87 -9.71 45.84
N ALA A 17 -47.30 -8.95 46.76
CA ALA A 17 -45.97 -8.42 46.58
C ALA A 17 -45.13 -9.64 46.18
N LEU A 18 -44.73 -9.71 44.92
CA LEU A 18 -43.48 -10.37 44.58
C LEU A 18 -42.45 -9.62 45.41
N ARG A 19 -42.18 -10.12 46.62
CA ARG A 19 -40.87 -9.92 47.19
C ARG A 19 -39.95 -10.52 46.14
N SER A 20 -39.24 -9.66 45.42
CA SER A 20 -37.94 -10.00 44.87
C SER A 20 -37.23 -10.71 46.00
N GLN A 21 -37.07 -12.02 45.88
CA GLN A 21 -36.18 -12.72 46.77
C GLN A 21 -34.80 -12.30 46.30
N GLU A 22 -34.19 -11.34 46.99
CA GLU A 22 -32.81 -10.93 46.75
C GLU A 22 -31.96 -12.20 46.81
N VAL A 23 -31.23 -12.47 45.72
CA VAL A 23 -30.28 -13.58 45.67
C VAL A 23 -29.27 -13.39 46.80
N PRO A 24 -28.92 -14.43 47.58
CA PRO A 24 -28.04 -14.27 48.73
C PRO A 24 -26.69 -13.72 48.31
N ASP A 25 -26.31 -12.56 48.86
CA ASP A 25 -24.99 -12.01 48.63
C ASP A 25 -23.92 -12.92 49.24
N PHE A 26 -22.72 -12.89 48.67
CA PHE A 26 -21.52 -13.48 49.25
C PHE A 26 -20.40 -12.46 49.20
N VAL A 27 -19.47 -12.56 50.16
CA VAL A 27 -18.18 -11.86 50.11
C VAL A 27 -17.10 -12.92 50.27
N LEU A 28 -16.30 -13.10 49.23
CA LEU A 28 -15.22 -14.06 49.18
C LEU A 28 -13.89 -13.34 48.99
N HIS A 29 -12.82 -13.91 49.51
CA HIS A 29 -11.46 -13.50 49.17
C HIS A 29 -10.78 -14.64 48.39
N ASP A 30 -10.19 -14.32 47.24
CA ASP A 30 -9.48 -15.33 46.45
C ASP A 30 -8.11 -15.67 47.08
N SER A 31 -7.43 -16.67 46.51
CA SER A 31 -6.12 -17.12 46.97
C SER A 31 -4.99 -16.10 46.80
N GLU A 32 -5.26 -14.98 46.13
CA GLU A 32 -4.35 -13.84 45.93
C GLU A 32 -4.71 -12.65 46.83
N GLY A 33 -5.84 -12.72 47.55
CA GLY A 33 -6.32 -11.71 48.49
C GLY A 33 -7.31 -10.69 47.89
N ASN A 34 -7.74 -10.86 46.63
CA ASN A 34 -8.73 -10.01 46.01
C ASN A 34 -10.13 -10.31 46.58
N THR A 35 -10.97 -9.28 46.69
CA THR A 35 -12.34 -9.42 47.24
C THR A 35 -13.37 -9.54 46.12
N HIS A 36 -14.24 -10.53 46.21
CA HIS A 36 -15.30 -10.83 45.25
C HIS A 36 -16.65 -10.79 45.97
N GLN A 37 -17.48 -9.80 45.62
CA GLN A 37 -18.81 -9.62 46.19
C GLN A 37 -19.88 -9.72 45.11
N LEU A 38 -20.87 -10.59 45.29
CA LEU A 38 -21.90 -10.83 44.26
C LEU A 38 -22.66 -9.56 43.92
N SER A 39 -23.13 -8.82 44.92
CA SER A 39 -23.88 -7.58 44.71
C SER A 39 -23.09 -6.55 43.90
N ALA A 40 -21.76 -6.49 44.04
CA ALA A 40 -20.91 -5.61 43.24
C ALA A 40 -20.85 -6.03 41.76
N TYR A 41 -20.81 -7.34 41.47
CA TYR A 41 -20.88 -7.85 40.09
C TYR A 41 -22.23 -7.52 39.44
N LEU A 42 -23.34 -7.81 40.13
CA LEU A 42 -24.67 -7.61 39.58
C LEU A 42 -24.98 -6.12 39.34
N GLN A 43 -24.55 -5.24 40.25
CA GLN A 43 -24.66 -3.77 40.07
C GLN A 43 -23.90 -3.26 38.85
N ASN A 44 -22.79 -3.92 38.48
CA ASN A 44 -22.00 -3.60 37.28
C ASN A 44 -22.50 -4.32 36.02
N ASN A 45 -23.71 -4.88 36.07
CA ASN A 45 -24.35 -5.64 34.99
C ASN A 45 -23.53 -6.86 34.55
N GLN A 46 -22.84 -7.52 35.49
CA GLN A 46 -22.05 -8.73 35.23
C GLN A 46 -22.82 -10.00 35.60
N TYR A 47 -22.62 -11.03 34.80
CA TYR A 47 -23.00 -12.41 35.08
C TYR A 47 -21.88 -13.06 35.89
N VAL A 48 -22.23 -13.91 36.85
CA VAL A 48 -21.27 -14.67 37.65
C VAL A 48 -21.46 -16.15 37.38
N VAL A 49 -20.40 -16.82 36.94
CA VAL A 49 -20.31 -18.29 36.82
C VAL A 49 -19.56 -18.80 38.04
N LEU A 50 -20.26 -19.50 38.91
CA LEU A 50 -19.67 -20.18 40.07
C LEU A 50 -19.36 -21.63 39.72
N GLU A 51 -18.12 -22.05 39.95
CA GLU A 51 -17.73 -23.45 40.02
C GLU A 51 -17.59 -23.86 41.49
N PHE A 52 -18.40 -24.81 41.94
CA PHE A 52 -18.15 -25.52 43.19
C PHE A 52 -17.24 -26.72 42.92
N PHE A 53 -16.07 -26.79 43.57
CA PHE A 53 -15.09 -27.85 43.36
C PHE A 53 -14.28 -28.18 44.62
N HIS A 54 -13.24 -29.02 44.50
CA HIS A 54 -12.14 -29.11 45.47
C HIS A 54 -10.84 -29.56 44.78
N SER A 55 -9.67 -29.17 45.31
CA SER A 55 -8.37 -29.37 44.65
C SER A 55 -7.95 -30.84 44.45
N LEU A 56 -8.54 -31.75 45.25
CA LEU A 56 -8.30 -33.19 45.17
C LEU A 56 -9.27 -33.92 44.21
N ALA A 57 -10.23 -33.22 43.57
CA ALA A 57 -11.24 -33.84 42.72
C ALA A 57 -10.65 -34.19 41.35
N THR A 58 -10.48 -35.47 41.04
CA THR A 58 -9.90 -35.92 39.76
C THR A 58 -10.62 -35.34 38.53
N GLN A 59 -11.95 -35.21 38.59
CA GLN A 59 -12.76 -34.66 37.51
C GLN A 59 -12.62 -33.14 37.34
N ALA A 60 -12.66 -32.36 38.43
CA ALA A 60 -12.43 -30.91 38.35
C ALA A 60 -11.00 -30.61 37.86
N ASN A 61 -10.03 -31.40 38.33
CA ASN A 61 -8.64 -31.31 37.92
C ASN A 61 -8.44 -31.59 36.41
N SER A 62 -9.25 -32.47 35.82
CA SER A 62 -9.21 -32.74 34.38
C SER A 62 -9.89 -31.67 33.52
N MET A 63 -10.71 -30.82 34.11
CA MET A 63 -11.50 -29.80 33.39
C MET A 63 -10.99 -28.37 33.58
N ALA A 64 -10.17 -28.12 34.60
CA ALA A 64 -9.72 -26.77 34.97
C ALA A 64 -9.09 -25.99 33.81
N TYR A 65 -8.31 -26.66 32.95
CA TYR A 65 -7.73 -26.04 31.75
C TYR A 65 -8.79 -25.69 30.70
N ASP A 66 -9.75 -26.59 30.44
CA ASP A 66 -10.80 -26.34 29.45
C ASP A 66 -11.76 -25.24 29.91
N LEU A 67 -12.02 -25.14 31.23
CA LEU A 67 -12.79 -24.05 31.83
C LEU A 67 -12.06 -22.71 31.77
N GLU A 68 -10.72 -22.71 31.94
CA GLU A 68 -9.89 -21.53 31.71
C GLU A 68 -10.04 -21.04 30.27
N GLN A 69 -10.01 -21.94 29.28
CA GLN A 69 -10.22 -21.56 27.88
C GLN A 69 -11.60 -20.92 27.67
N LEU A 70 -12.65 -21.42 28.32
CA LEU A 70 -13.97 -20.79 28.27
C LEU A 70 -13.96 -19.39 28.92
N TYR A 71 -13.26 -19.21 30.03
CA TYR A 71 -13.10 -17.90 30.69
C TYR A 71 -12.36 -16.88 29.80
N GLU A 72 -11.29 -17.31 29.12
CA GLU A 72 -10.55 -16.51 28.14
C GLU A 72 -11.44 -16.08 26.98
N VAL A 73 -12.27 -16.99 26.45
CA VAL A 73 -13.24 -16.69 25.38
C VAL A 73 -14.29 -15.67 25.85
N TRP A 74 -14.66 -15.66 27.13
CA TRP A 74 -15.52 -14.65 27.75
C TRP A 74 -14.76 -13.38 28.20
N GLY A 75 -13.53 -13.20 27.74
CA GLY A 75 -12.76 -11.97 27.90
C GLY A 75 -12.22 -11.76 29.32
N ASN A 76 -12.05 -12.82 30.10
CA ASN A 76 -11.46 -12.74 31.45
C ASN A 76 -12.17 -11.71 32.37
N GLY A 77 -13.50 -11.61 32.28
CA GLY A 77 -14.30 -10.64 33.03
C GLY A 77 -14.64 -9.35 32.27
N GLU A 78 -13.94 -9.03 31.18
CA GLU A 78 -14.17 -7.82 30.38
C GLU A 78 -15.53 -7.84 29.69
N PHE A 79 -15.99 -9.01 29.22
CA PHE A 79 -17.28 -9.16 28.52
C PHE A 79 -18.44 -9.43 29.49
N LYS A 80 -18.35 -8.84 30.69
CA LYS A 80 -19.38 -8.88 31.72
C LYS A 80 -19.72 -10.29 32.24
N VAL A 81 -18.84 -11.26 32.08
CA VAL A 81 -18.99 -12.60 32.67
C VAL A 81 -17.78 -12.90 33.54
N GLN A 82 -18.00 -13.04 34.85
CA GLN A 82 -16.96 -13.36 35.82
C GLN A 82 -17.06 -14.82 36.25
N PHE A 83 -15.97 -15.57 36.15
CA PHE A 83 -15.87 -16.91 36.70
C PHE A 83 -15.27 -16.85 38.11
N LEU A 84 -15.78 -17.66 39.04
CA LEU A 84 -15.22 -17.85 40.38
C LEU A 84 -15.24 -19.35 40.72
N ALA A 85 -14.08 -19.90 41.06
CA ALA A 85 -13.98 -21.24 41.64
C ALA A 85 -14.07 -21.15 43.15
N VAL A 86 -14.90 -21.99 43.76
CA VAL A 86 -15.18 -21.98 45.19
C VAL A 86 -15.00 -23.40 45.72
N SER A 87 -14.03 -23.57 46.61
CA SER A 87 -13.89 -24.84 47.34
C SER A 87 -14.68 -24.84 48.63
N LEU A 88 -15.47 -25.90 48.82
CA LEU A 88 -16.23 -26.16 50.04
C LEU A 88 -15.51 -27.15 50.98
N ARG A 89 -14.17 -27.21 50.89
CA ARG A 89 -13.33 -28.10 51.72
C ARG A 89 -12.40 -27.29 52.61
N ASP A 90 -12.25 -27.75 53.85
CA ASP A 90 -11.41 -27.14 54.88
C ASP A 90 -9.90 -27.30 54.61
N PHE A 91 -9.52 -28.23 53.73
CA PHE A 91 -8.13 -28.42 53.30
C PHE A 91 -7.69 -27.55 52.11
N ASP A 92 -8.62 -26.84 51.46
CA ASP A 92 -8.29 -25.97 50.33
C ASP A 92 -8.00 -24.55 50.82
N ASP A 93 -6.82 -24.38 51.39
CA ASP A 93 -6.24 -23.09 51.80
C ASP A 93 -5.65 -22.32 50.60
N ASN A 94 -5.26 -21.05 50.81
CA ASN A 94 -4.73 -20.21 49.73
C ASN A 94 -3.46 -20.82 49.10
N ALA A 95 -2.59 -21.44 49.89
CA ALA A 95 -1.37 -22.07 49.39
C ALA A 95 -1.66 -23.27 48.49
N THR A 96 -2.67 -24.06 48.83
CA THR A 96 -3.13 -25.23 48.08
C THR A 96 -3.77 -24.80 46.76
N LEU A 97 -4.64 -23.79 46.80
CA LEU A 97 -5.28 -23.22 45.61
C LEU A 97 -4.29 -22.57 44.66
N ASN A 98 -3.29 -21.84 45.16
CA ASN A 98 -2.24 -21.27 44.30
C ASN A 98 -1.39 -22.36 43.61
N LYS A 99 -1.08 -23.47 44.29
CA LYS A 99 -0.42 -24.62 43.65
C LYS A 99 -1.31 -25.27 42.60
N PHE A 100 -2.61 -25.36 42.85
CA PHE A 100 -3.59 -25.87 41.90
C PHE A 100 -3.64 -25.01 40.63
N LYS A 101 -3.81 -23.68 40.78
CA LYS A 101 -3.82 -22.71 39.68
C LYS A 101 -2.57 -22.82 38.81
N VAL A 102 -1.39 -22.88 39.42
CA VAL A 102 -0.12 -23.06 38.69
C VAL A 102 -0.08 -24.39 37.93
N LYS A 103 -0.52 -25.49 38.56
CA LYS A 103 -0.49 -26.83 37.96
C LYS A 103 -1.41 -26.95 36.74
N TYR A 104 -2.58 -26.33 36.79
CA TYR A 104 -3.62 -26.46 35.77
C TYR A 104 -3.77 -25.23 34.87
N ARG A 105 -2.90 -24.22 35.04
CA ARG A 105 -2.92 -22.94 34.30
C ARG A 105 -4.25 -22.19 34.43
N ALA A 106 -4.93 -22.31 35.57
CA ALA A 106 -6.16 -21.60 35.82
C ALA A 106 -5.86 -20.20 36.38
N SER A 107 -6.35 -19.15 35.72
CA SER A 107 -6.13 -17.76 36.10
C SER A 107 -7.30 -17.16 36.87
N PHE A 108 -8.55 -17.59 36.58
CA PHE A 108 -9.73 -17.03 37.23
C PHE A 108 -9.71 -17.23 38.76
N PRO A 109 -10.36 -16.35 39.55
CA PRO A 109 -10.26 -16.36 41.01
C PRO A 109 -10.69 -17.69 41.65
N HIS A 110 -9.88 -18.19 42.57
CA HIS A 110 -10.17 -19.41 43.36
C HIS A 110 -10.28 -19.03 44.84
N CYS A 111 -11.42 -19.35 45.46
CA CYS A 111 -11.74 -18.99 46.84
C CYS A 111 -11.79 -20.26 47.71
N GLY A 112 -11.03 -20.26 48.80
CA GLY A 112 -10.88 -21.40 49.72
C GLY A 112 -11.33 -21.10 51.14
N VAL A 113 -10.88 -21.92 52.09
CA VAL A 113 -11.23 -21.77 53.52
C VAL A 113 -10.74 -20.42 54.08
N ASP A 114 -9.52 -20.00 53.74
CA ASP A 114 -8.94 -18.71 54.14
C ASP A 114 -9.72 -17.52 53.58
N GLY A 115 -10.39 -17.75 52.44
CA GLY A 115 -11.21 -16.78 51.73
C GLY A 115 -12.65 -16.66 52.23
N GLY A 116 -13.02 -17.40 53.28
CA GLY A 116 -14.36 -17.43 53.84
C GLY A 116 -15.38 -18.26 53.04
N ALA A 117 -14.93 -19.16 52.15
CA ALA A 117 -15.83 -19.95 51.30
C ALA A 117 -16.84 -20.80 52.10
N LEU A 118 -16.38 -21.48 53.17
CA LEU A 118 -17.25 -22.37 53.97
C LEU A 118 -18.41 -21.63 54.64
N THR A 119 -18.17 -20.41 55.12
CA THR A 119 -19.19 -19.60 55.81
C THR A 119 -20.07 -18.86 54.82
N ASN A 120 -19.48 -18.17 53.85
CA ASN A 120 -20.21 -17.27 52.94
C ASN A 120 -21.02 -18.01 51.87
N MET A 121 -20.73 -19.29 51.63
CA MET A 121 -21.47 -20.11 50.65
C MET A 121 -22.50 -21.04 51.28
N THR A 122 -22.74 -20.93 52.58
CA THR A 122 -23.81 -21.70 53.25
C THR A 122 -25.19 -21.50 52.58
N PRO A 123 -25.61 -20.25 52.24
CA PRO A 123 -26.91 -20.03 51.56
C PRO A 123 -27.01 -20.64 50.16
N TRP A 124 -25.88 -21.00 49.55
CA TRP A 124 -25.79 -21.57 48.21
C TRP A 124 -25.74 -23.10 48.23
N THR A 125 -25.62 -23.70 49.42
CA THR A 125 -25.36 -25.14 49.62
C THR A 125 -26.43 -25.80 50.51
N ASP A 126 -27.35 -25.02 51.08
CA ASP A 126 -28.43 -25.48 51.97
C ASP A 126 -29.67 -26.02 51.24
N GLY A 127 -29.68 -25.99 49.90
CA GLY A 127 -30.76 -26.53 49.07
C GLY A 127 -31.86 -25.53 48.71
N ILE A 128 -31.80 -24.27 49.17
CA ILE A 128 -32.86 -23.27 48.92
C ILE A 128 -32.96 -22.89 47.44
N TYR A 129 -31.82 -22.81 46.73
CA TYR A 129 -31.75 -22.42 45.30
C TYR A 129 -31.45 -23.58 44.35
N GLY A 130 -31.11 -24.75 44.90
CA GLY A 130 -30.74 -25.94 44.17
C GLY A 130 -29.83 -26.85 45.01
N GLN A 131 -29.64 -28.09 44.57
CA GLN A 131 -28.81 -29.07 45.28
C GLN A 131 -27.53 -29.36 44.50
N ILE A 132 -26.37 -29.20 45.13
CA ILE A 132 -25.09 -29.68 44.59
C ILE A 132 -25.08 -31.20 44.72
N ARG A 133 -25.27 -31.90 43.60
CA ARG A 133 -25.37 -33.36 43.57
C ARG A 133 -24.01 -34.06 43.49
N LEU A 134 -23.08 -33.49 42.72
CA LEU A 134 -21.69 -33.93 42.54
C LEU A 134 -20.82 -32.72 42.23
N LEU A 135 -19.51 -32.85 42.46
CA LEU A 135 -18.51 -31.83 42.11
C LEU A 135 -17.71 -32.27 40.87
N PRO A 136 -17.35 -31.36 39.95
CA PRO A 136 -17.71 -29.94 39.98
C PRO A 136 -19.21 -29.71 39.70
N SER A 137 -19.76 -28.60 40.21
CA SER A 137 -21.13 -28.15 39.95
C SER A 137 -21.11 -26.66 39.60
N PHE A 138 -21.90 -26.27 38.60
CA PHE A 138 -21.87 -24.93 38.02
C PHE A 138 -23.18 -24.19 38.28
N VAL A 139 -23.07 -22.92 38.67
CA VAL A 139 -24.20 -22.01 38.85
C VAL A 139 -23.94 -20.73 38.08
N ILE A 140 -24.93 -20.24 37.34
CA ILE A 140 -24.87 -18.94 36.68
C ILE A 140 -25.87 -18.00 37.31
N ILE A 141 -25.41 -16.80 37.65
CA ILE A 141 -26.22 -15.73 38.25
C ILE A 141 -26.17 -14.54 37.29
N SER A 142 -27.31 -14.09 36.79
CA SER A 142 -27.41 -12.94 35.90
C SER A 142 -27.67 -11.63 36.66
N PRO A 143 -27.44 -10.46 36.03
CA PRO A 143 -27.65 -9.13 36.64
C PRO A 143 -29.04 -8.90 37.22
N ASP A 144 -30.08 -9.49 36.62
CA ASP A 144 -31.46 -9.44 37.09
C ASP A 144 -31.76 -10.41 38.25
N SER A 145 -30.72 -11.01 38.83
CA SER A 145 -30.77 -12.00 39.90
C SER A 145 -31.42 -13.34 39.50
N THR A 146 -31.51 -13.65 38.20
CA THR A 146 -31.88 -15.01 37.77
C THR A 146 -30.74 -15.99 38.06
N VAL A 147 -31.08 -17.15 38.64
CA VAL A 147 -30.11 -18.21 38.99
C VAL A 147 -30.40 -19.45 38.16
N VAL A 148 -29.41 -19.94 37.42
CA VAL A 148 -29.43 -21.26 36.76
C VAL A 148 -28.49 -22.18 37.52
N PHE A 149 -29.05 -23.17 38.20
CA PHE A 149 -28.32 -24.01 39.15
C PHE A 149 -28.01 -25.40 38.57
N ASP A 150 -26.83 -25.94 38.93
CA ASP A 150 -26.39 -27.30 38.63
C ASP A 150 -26.39 -27.62 37.12
N ILE A 151 -25.74 -26.76 36.34
CA ILE A 151 -25.50 -27.01 34.90
C ILE A 151 -24.62 -28.27 34.77
N ARG A 152 -25.11 -29.24 34.00
CA ARG A 152 -24.50 -30.57 33.84
C ARG A 152 -24.67 -31.07 32.41
N ASP A 153 -23.70 -31.86 31.98
CA ASP A 153 -23.76 -32.61 30.73
C ASP A 153 -22.95 -33.91 30.81
N ASN A 154 -22.99 -34.72 29.75
CA ASN A 154 -22.46 -36.07 29.70
C ASN A 154 -20.93 -36.14 29.57
N ASN A 155 -20.27 -35.05 29.20
CA ASN A 155 -18.82 -34.93 29.11
C ASN A 155 -18.38 -33.45 29.23
N THR A 156 -17.07 -33.19 29.36
CA THR A 156 -16.51 -31.86 29.54
C THR A 156 -16.89 -30.88 28.42
N LEU A 157 -16.75 -31.27 27.15
CA LEU A 157 -17.03 -30.37 26.02
C LEU A 157 -18.51 -29.95 25.99
N ALA A 158 -19.42 -30.92 26.11
CA ALA A 158 -20.86 -30.64 26.12
C ALA A 158 -21.27 -29.78 27.34
N LEU A 159 -20.57 -29.93 28.47
CA LEU A 159 -20.81 -29.10 29.65
C LEU A 159 -20.35 -27.65 29.43
N LEU A 160 -19.18 -27.43 28.81
CA LEU A 160 -18.72 -26.09 28.45
C LEU A 160 -19.67 -25.43 27.45
N ASP A 161 -20.15 -26.18 26.45
CA ASP A 161 -21.18 -25.72 25.51
C ASP A 161 -22.48 -25.34 26.24
N SER A 162 -22.90 -26.15 27.22
CA SER A 162 -24.09 -25.88 28.03
C SER A 162 -23.95 -24.63 28.90
N ILE A 163 -22.75 -24.36 29.45
CA ILE A 163 -22.44 -23.12 30.18
C ILE A 163 -22.50 -21.92 29.22
N ASP A 164 -21.83 -22.02 28.07
CA ASP A 164 -21.78 -20.96 27.05
C ASP A 164 -23.19 -20.62 26.52
N HIS A 165 -23.96 -21.62 26.12
CA HIS A 165 -25.35 -21.45 25.67
C HIS A 165 -26.25 -20.87 26.76
N THR A 166 -26.04 -21.25 28.03
CA THR A 166 -26.83 -20.69 29.13
C THR A 166 -26.53 -19.20 29.33
N LEU A 167 -25.27 -18.78 29.26
CA LEU A 167 -24.89 -17.37 29.29
C LEU A 167 -25.59 -16.59 28.18
N TYR A 168 -25.55 -17.09 26.93
CA TYR A 168 -26.26 -16.48 25.81
C TYR A 168 -27.77 -16.40 26.03
N ARG A 169 -28.40 -17.47 26.52
CA ARG A 169 -29.85 -17.50 26.83
C ARG A 169 -30.25 -16.50 27.91
N LEU A 170 -29.39 -16.27 28.89
CA LEU A 170 -29.60 -15.28 29.95
C LEU A 170 -29.33 -13.84 29.50
N GLY A 171 -28.81 -13.63 28.29
CA GLY A 171 -28.59 -12.31 27.71
C GLY A 171 -27.13 -11.84 27.71
N ALA A 172 -26.18 -12.64 28.19
CA ALA A 172 -24.77 -12.33 28.06
C ALA A 172 -24.36 -12.36 26.58
N ARG A 173 -23.45 -11.47 26.18
CA ARG A 173 -22.94 -11.38 24.81
C ARG A 173 -21.45 -11.14 24.84
N LYS A 174 -20.72 -11.83 23.97
CA LYS A 174 -19.32 -11.51 23.64
C LYS A 174 -19.33 -10.46 22.54
N PRO A 175 -18.41 -9.48 22.55
CA PRO A 175 -18.21 -8.66 21.38
C PRO A 175 -17.76 -9.56 20.22
N PHE A 176 -18.32 -9.32 19.05
CA PHE A 176 -17.78 -9.89 17.84
C PHE A 176 -16.67 -8.95 17.36
N ILE A 177 -15.45 -9.45 17.37
CA ILE A 177 -14.27 -8.68 16.99
C ILE A 177 -13.80 -9.23 15.66
N VAL A 178 -13.62 -8.38 14.67
CA VAL A 178 -12.99 -8.75 13.39
C VAL A 178 -11.70 -7.98 13.28
N LYS A 179 -10.63 -8.69 12.96
CA LYS A 179 -9.29 -8.16 12.76
C LYS A 179 -8.84 -8.47 11.34
N GLY A 180 -8.01 -7.61 10.81
CA GLY A 180 -7.39 -7.84 9.52
C GLY A 180 -6.15 -7.00 9.33
N GLN A 181 -5.45 -7.29 8.25
CA GLN A 181 -4.31 -6.53 7.81
C GLN A 181 -4.42 -6.25 6.31
N VAL A 182 -4.01 -5.07 5.88
CA VAL A 182 -3.88 -4.71 4.46
C VAL A 182 -2.41 -4.55 4.13
N THR A 183 -1.95 -5.24 3.08
CA THR A 183 -0.55 -5.25 2.65
C THR A 183 -0.42 -5.13 1.13
N MET A 184 0.66 -4.55 0.64
CA MET A 184 1.13 -4.65 -0.74
C MET A 184 2.50 -5.33 -0.70
N ASP A 185 2.65 -6.50 -1.33
CA ASP A 185 3.90 -7.30 -1.29
C ASP A 185 4.48 -7.44 0.12
N ASP A 186 3.63 -7.84 1.07
CA ASP A 186 3.89 -7.93 2.52
C ASP A 186 4.22 -6.61 3.24
N SER A 187 4.34 -5.50 2.52
CA SER A 187 4.50 -4.16 3.09
C SER A 187 3.17 -3.67 3.66
N PRO A 188 3.11 -3.25 4.94
CA PRO A 188 1.87 -2.79 5.56
C PRO A 188 1.37 -1.50 4.93
N MET A 189 0.07 -1.43 4.65
CA MET A 189 -0.58 -0.25 4.09
C MET A 189 -1.32 0.52 5.18
N GLN A 190 -0.85 1.72 5.50
CA GLN A 190 -1.51 2.63 6.43
C GLN A 190 -2.65 3.43 5.77
N GLU A 191 -3.58 3.91 6.59
CA GLU A 191 -4.67 4.80 6.18
C GLU A 191 -5.57 4.22 5.05
N VAL A 192 -5.71 2.90 5.01
CA VAL A 192 -6.75 2.23 4.21
C VAL A 192 -8.03 2.28 5.02
N GLN A 193 -9.11 2.80 4.42
CA GLN A 193 -10.43 2.77 5.03
C GLN A 193 -10.99 1.37 4.88
N VAL A 194 -11.26 0.68 5.99
CA VAL A 194 -11.98 -0.58 5.97
C VAL A 194 -13.39 -0.32 6.45
N GLU A 195 -14.32 -0.45 5.52
CA GLU A 195 -15.75 -0.34 5.77
C GLU A 195 -16.28 -1.71 6.19
N ALA A 196 -17.08 -1.75 7.24
CA ALA A 196 -17.86 -2.90 7.64
C ALA A 196 -19.34 -2.56 7.52
N ASP A 197 -19.98 -3.15 6.51
CA ASP A 197 -21.38 -2.97 6.19
C ASP A 197 -22.20 -4.14 6.77
N ASP A 198 -23.06 -3.81 7.73
CA ASP A 198 -24.07 -4.71 8.28
C ASP A 198 -25.40 -4.42 7.59
N GLU A 199 -25.71 -5.23 6.57
CA GLU A 199 -26.91 -5.09 5.72
C GLU A 199 -28.21 -5.00 6.52
N MET A 200 -28.26 -5.60 7.72
CA MET A 200 -29.45 -5.64 8.56
C MET A 200 -29.62 -4.37 9.39
N THR A 201 -28.52 -3.77 9.87
CA THR A 201 -28.59 -2.57 10.72
C THR A 201 -28.44 -1.26 9.95
N HIS A 202 -28.02 -1.32 8.68
CA HIS A 202 -27.67 -0.14 7.88
C HIS A 202 -26.61 0.75 8.56
N ASN A 203 -25.82 0.17 9.48
CA ASN A 203 -24.75 0.86 10.18
C ASN A 203 -23.43 0.51 9.52
N ASN A 204 -22.98 1.37 8.61
CA ASN A 204 -21.64 1.28 8.08
C ASN A 204 -20.63 1.78 9.14
N ARG A 205 -19.69 0.93 9.52
CA ARG A 205 -18.58 1.30 10.41
C ARG A 205 -17.31 1.41 9.58
N VAL A 206 -16.61 2.53 9.68
CA VAL A 206 -15.33 2.72 8.98
C VAL A 206 -14.21 2.81 10.00
N VAL A 207 -13.15 2.05 9.79
CA VAL A 207 -11.89 2.14 10.55
C VAL A 207 -10.73 2.34 9.59
N LEU A 208 -9.66 2.97 10.05
CA LEU A 208 -8.43 3.12 9.29
C LEU A 208 -7.41 2.07 9.73
N THR A 209 -6.63 1.56 8.78
CA THR A 209 -5.44 0.77 9.12
C THR A 209 -4.37 1.63 9.80
N ASN A 210 -3.65 1.03 10.74
CA ASN A 210 -2.53 1.67 11.45
C ASN A 210 -1.21 1.54 10.66
N LEU A 211 -0.07 1.91 11.29
CA LEU A 211 1.27 1.83 10.67
C LEU A 211 1.70 0.40 10.30
N GLU A 212 1.17 -0.61 10.98
CA GLU A 212 1.40 -2.02 10.65
C GLU A 212 0.34 -2.57 9.67
N GLY A 213 -0.49 -1.71 9.08
CA GLY A 213 -1.55 -2.08 8.15
C GLY A 213 -2.72 -2.81 8.82
N LYS A 214 -2.78 -2.85 10.15
CA LYS A 214 -3.77 -3.61 10.91
C LYS A 214 -4.98 -2.76 11.26
N TYR A 215 -6.13 -3.41 11.36
CA TYR A 215 -7.38 -2.79 11.78
C TYR A 215 -8.22 -3.75 12.64
N ILE A 216 -9.15 -3.17 13.42
CA ILE A 216 -10.05 -3.92 14.30
C ILE A 216 -11.45 -3.29 14.23
N HIS A 217 -12.46 -4.09 13.89
CA HIS A 217 -13.87 -3.76 14.13
C HIS A 217 -14.37 -4.49 15.37
N VAL A 218 -15.10 -3.79 16.22
CA VAL A 218 -15.76 -4.35 17.40
C VAL A 218 -17.26 -4.13 17.27
N PHE A 219 -18.01 -5.22 17.38
CA PHE A 219 -19.46 -5.25 17.35
C PHE A 219 -19.98 -5.75 18.70
N ASP A 220 -21.08 -5.17 19.19
CA ASP A 220 -21.59 -5.42 20.55
C ASP A 220 -22.09 -6.87 20.77
N SER A 221 -22.37 -7.60 19.69
CA SER A 221 -22.78 -8.99 19.75
C SER A 221 -22.40 -9.75 18.50
N THR A 222 -22.13 -11.05 18.65
CA THR A 222 -22.09 -12.01 17.55
C THR A 222 -23.40 -11.98 16.76
N PRO A 223 -23.34 -11.70 15.44
CA PRO A 223 -24.53 -11.76 14.63
C PRO A 223 -24.90 -13.23 14.45
N SER A 224 -25.88 -13.70 15.22
CA SER A 224 -26.41 -15.07 15.13
C SER A 224 -27.31 -15.30 13.91
N ASP A 225 -27.32 -14.37 12.96
CA ASP A 225 -28.11 -14.34 11.73
C ASP A 225 -27.61 -13.32 10.68
N ARG A 226 -26.44 -12.67 10.88
CA ARG A 226 -25.98 -11.58 10.00
C ARG A 226 -24.63 -11.87 9.37
N SER A 227 -24.56 -11.62 8.08
CA SER A 227 -23.31 -11.47 7.35
C SER A 227 -22.86 -10.02 7.37
N ILE A 228 -21.62 -9.76 7.74
CA ILE A 228 -21.00 -8.43 7.67
C ILE A 228 -20.01 -8.43 6.50
N LEU A 229 -20.15 -7.45 5.62
CA LEU A 229 -19.29 -7.25 4.46
C LEU A 229 -18.17 -6.27 4.81
N PHE A 230 -16.92 -6.71 4.70
CA PHE A 230 -15.73 -5.89 4.91
C PHE A 230 -15.14 -5.47 3.56
N ARG A 231 -15.01 -4.17 3.31
CA ARG A 231 -14.48 -3.60 2.07
C ARG A 231 -13.40 -2.56 2.36
N PRO A 232 -12.15 -2.79 1.95
CA PRO A 232 -11.12 -1.76 1.97
C PRO A 232 -11.30 -0.76 0.82
N ILE A 233 -10.99 0.51 1.09
CA ILE A 233 -11.06 1.62 0.15
C ILE A 233 -9.86 2.54 0.38
N LYS A 234 -9.15 2.86 -0.70
CA LYS A 234 -8.12 3.90 -0.74
C LYS A 234 -8.11 4.49 -2.14
N ASN A 235 -8.16 5.82 -2.23
CA ASN A 235 -8.24 6.52 -3.51
C ASN A 235 -7.45 7.84 -3.46
N ASP A 236 -6.14 7.71 -3.30
CA ASP A 236 -5.16 8.79 -3.23
C ASP A 236 -3.99 8.56 -4.20
N ARG A 237 -3.19 9.62 -4.44
CA ARG A 237 -1.90 9.58 -5.17
C ARG A 237 -1.92 8.62 -6.37
N HIS A 238 -2.77 8.89 -7.36
CA HIS A 238 -2.94 8.01 -8.52
C HIS A 238 -1.64 7.77 -9.30
N ASP A 239 -0.71 8.71 -9.22
CA ASP A 239 0.64 8.71 -9.81
C ASP A 239 1.68 7.90 -9.03
N ASN A 240 1.39 7.47 -7.79
CA ASN A 240 2.35 6.73 -6.96
C ASN A 240 2.78 5.41 -7.62
N GLY A 241 4.08 5.24 -7.87
CA GLY A 241 4.63 4.08 -8.58
C GLY A 241 4.42 4.06 -10.11
N VAL A 242 3.44 4.79 -10.62
CA VAL A 242 3.08 4.75 -12.05
C VAL A 242 4.14 5.47 -12.88
N SER A 243 4.83 4.71 -13.73
CA SER A 243 5.94 5.19 -14.53
C SER A 243 5.82 4.77 -16.00
N THR A 244 6.73 5.27 -16.85
CA THR A 244 6.85 4.76 -18.22
C THR A 244 7.33 3.30 -18.24
N TRP A 245 7.90 2.79 -17.15
CA TRP A 245 8.30 1.39 -17.06
C TRP A 245 7.09 0.45 -17.07
N ASP A 246 6.04 0.82 -16.35
CA ASP A 246 4.76 0.10 -16.32
C ASP A 246 4.11 0.04 -17.70
N ILE A 247 4.23 1.13 -18.47
CA ILE A 247 3.78 1.18 -19.86
C ILE A 247 4.55 0.17 -20.72
N VAL A 248 5.87 0.08 -20.54
CA VAL A 248 6.70 -0.88 -21.30
C VAL A 248 6.27 -2.32 -20.99
N PHE A 249 6.10 -2.68 -19.72
CA PHE A 249 5.62 -4.01 -19.34
C PHE A 249 4.21 -4.31 -19.90
N THR A 250 3.29 -3.36 -19.80
CA THR A 250 1.94 -3.50 -20.33
C THR A 250 1.94 -3.71 -21.86
N ILE A 251 2.76 -2.97 -22.60
CA ILE A 251 2.92 -3.17 -24.05
C ILE A 251 3.48 -4.57 -24.35
N LYS A 252 4.52 -5.01 -23.63
CA LYS A 252 5.09 -6.36 -23.82
C LYS A 252 4.07 -7.46 -23.52
N HIS A 253 3.21 -7.30 -22.53
CA HIS A 253 2.11 -8.22 -22.24
C HIS A 253 1.12 -8.27 -23.40
N ILE A 254 0.65 -7.11 -23.90
CA ILE A 254 -0.29 -7.03 -25.03
C ILE A 254 0.30 -7.70 -26.29
N LEU A 255 1.60 -7.56 -26.52
CA LEU A 255 2.31 -8.18 -27.65
C LEU A 255 2.65 -9.66 -27.43
N GLY A 256 2.38 -10.22 -26.25
CA GLY A 256 2.70 -11.61 -25.89
C GLY A 256 4.20 -11.89 -25.75
N GLN A 257 5.03 -10.86 -25.56
CA GLN A 257 6.49 -10.98 -25.46
C GLN A 257 6.92 -11.33 -24.04
N GLU A 258 6.38 -10.60 -23.07
CA GLU A 258 6.55 -10.86 -21.63
C GLU A 258 5.15 -10.76 -20.99
N PRO A 259 4.36 -11.84 -21.05
CA PRO A 259 3.03 -11.84 -20.45
C PRO A 259 3.12 -11.77 -18.93
N PHE A 260 2.31 -10.91 -18.32
CA PHE A 260 1.99 -10.96 -16.89
C PHE A 260 1.63 -12.38 -16.40
N THR A 261 2.13 -12.70 -15.21
CA THR A 261 2.06 -14.02 -14.59
C THR A 261 1.37 -14.02 -13.23
N THR A 262 1.07 -12.84 -12.68
CA THR A 262 0.31 -12.68 -11.43
C THR A 262 -1.01 -11.97 -11.68
N ILE A 263 -1.90 -12.03 -10.69
CA ILE A 263 -3.24 -11.42 -10.79
C ILE A 263 -3.17 -9.94 -10.45
N GLU A 264 -2.26 -9.58 -9.55
CA GLU A 264 -1.90 -8.23 -9.19
C GLU A 264 -1.43 -7.44 -10.42
N GLU A 265 -0.56 -8.03 -11.25
CA GLU A 265 -0.12 -7.43 -12.52
C GLU A 265 -1.29 -7.18 -13.47
N LEU A 266 -2.21 -8.15 -13.62
CA LEU A 266 -3.38 -8.00 -14.49
C LEU A 266 -4.31 -6.88 -14.01
N ILE A 267 -4.61 -6.83 -12.71
CA ILE A 267 -5.48 -5.83 -12.10
C ILE A 267 -4.84 -4.45 -12.17
N ALA A 268 -3.53 -4.35 -11.94
CA ALA A 268 -2.80 -3.09 -12.05
C ALA A 268 -2.79 -2.56 -13.50
N ALA A 269 -2.74 -3.46 -14.50
CA ALA A 269 -2.69 -3.09 -15.92
C ALA A 269 -4.05 -2.66 -16.51
N ASP A 270 -5.17 -3.02 -15.90
CA ASP A 270 -6.53 -2.59 -16.29
C ASP A 270 -6.85 -1.22 -15.65
N ILE A 271 -6.38 -0.15 -16.31
CA ILE A 271 -6.50 1.22 -15.80
C ILE A 271 -7.94 1.71 -15.90
N ASN A 272 -8.59 1.42 -17.03
CA ASN A 272 -9.91 1.94 -17.34
C ASN A 272 -11.05 1.11 -16.73
N HIS A 273 -10.72 0.00 -16.06
CA HIS A 273 -11.63 -0.91 -15.37
C HIS A 273 -12.66 -1.55 -16.32
N ASP A 274 -12.22 -1.93 -17.52
CA ASP A 274 -13.06 -2.59 -18.54
C ASP A 274 -12.84 -4.11 -18.63
N GLU A 275 -12.07 -4.66 -17.68
CA GLU A 275 -11.74 -6.08 -17.56
C GLU A 275 -10.93 -6.60 -18.75
N ARG A 276 -10.16 -5.72 -19.42
CA ARG A 276 -9.23 -6.07 -20.49
C ARG A 276 -7.96 -5.23 -20.38
N ILE A 277 -6.85 -5.80 -20.82
CA ILE A 277 -5.58 -5.08 -20.95
C ILE A 277 -5.38 -4.74 -22.43
N SER A 278 -5.40 -3.46 -22.74
CA SER A 278 -5.46 -2.96 -24.10
C SER A 278 -4.59 -1.72 -24.33
N ALA A 279 -4.54 -1.26 -25.58
CA ALA A 279 -3.88 0.00 -25.90
C ALA A 279 -4.55 1.22 -25.24
N ILE A 280 -5.81 1.11 -24.78
CA ILE A 280 -6.49 2.19 -24.07
C ILE A 280 -5.83 2.40 -22.70
N ASP A 281 -5.51 1.33 -21.98
CA ASP A 281 -4.83 1.36 -20.68
C ASP A 281 -3.46 2.02 -20.79
N VAL A 282 -2.71 1.69 -21.84
CA VAL A 282 -1.43 2.33 -22.18
C VAL A 282 -1.58 3.85 -22.37
N VAL A 283 -2.66 4.29 -23.04
CA VAL A 283 -2.92 5.71 -23.27
C VAL A 283 -3.30 6.43 -21.96
N GLU A 284 -4.13 5.81 -21.11
CA GLU A 284 -4.53 6.39 -19.83
C GLU A 284 -3.34 6.47 -18.85
N MET A 285 -2.54 5.40 -18.76
CA MET A 285 -1.31 5.37 -17.98
C MET A 285 -0.31 6.44 -18.47
N ARG A 286 -0.14 6.61 -19.79
CA ARG A 286 0.72 7.67 -20.34
C ARG A 286 0.25 9.06 -19.95
N LYS A 287 -1.07 9.32 -19.96
CA LYS A 287 -1.61 10.61 -19.51
C LYS A 287 -1.35 10.86 -18.02
N MET A 288 -1.42 9.81 -17.21
CA MET A 288 -1.06 9.88 -15.79
C MET A 288 0.42 10.23 -15.61
N VAL A 289 1.32 9.50 -16.27
CA VAL A 289 2.77 9.75 -16.24
C VAL A 289 3.08 11.19 -16.69
N LEU A 290 2.52 11.63 -17.82
CA LEU A 290 2.74 13.01 -18.30
C LEU A 290 2.09 14.08 -17.40
N GLY A 291 1.24 13.70 -16.45
CA GLY A 291 0.47 14.59 -15.58
C GLY A 291 -0.59 15.38 -16.33
N ILE A 292 -1.06 14.86 -17.47
CA ILE A 292 -2.21 15.39 -18.21
C ILE A 292 -3.49 15.10 -17.41
N ASP A 293 -3.63 13.85 -16.96
CA ASP A 293 -4.65 13.43 -16.01
C ASP A 293 -3.99 13.27 -14.63
N THR A 294 -4.75 13.56 -13.58
CA THR A 294 -4.29 13.44 -12.17
C THR A 294 -5.08 12.41 -11.37
N VAL A 295 -6.13 11.86 -11.98
CA VAL A 295 -6.99 10.81 -11.44
C VAL A 295 -7.41 9.87 -12.58
N PHE A 296 -7.59 8.59 -12.26
CA PHE A 296 -8.23 7.64 -13.17
C PHE A 296 -9.75 7.89 -13.15
N LYS A 297 -10.38 7.96 -14.32
CA LYS A 297 -11.79 8.42 -14.41
C LYS A 297 -12.80 7.33 -14.02
N ASN A 298 -12.47 6.08 -14.33
CA ASN A 298 -13.36 4.92 -14.17
C ASN A 298 -12.86 3.92 -13.12
N ASN A 299 -11.78 4.25 -12.41
CA ASN A 299 -11.13 3.36 -11.47
C ASN A 299 -10.64 4.14 -10.24
N THR A 300 -10.47 3.44 -9.12
CA THR A 300 -9.76 3.98 -7.95
C THR A 300 -8.26 3.88 -8.15
N SER A 301 -7.47 4.59 -7.34
CA SER A 301 -6.01 4.48 -7.41
C SER A 301 -5.48 3.16 -6.85
N TRP A 302 -6.25 2.52 -5.96
CA TRP A 302 -5.98 1.21 -5.38
C TRP A 302 -7.20 0.31 -5.53
N ARG A 303 -6.93 -0.96 -5.80
CA ARG A 303 -7.91 -2.05 -5.70
C ARG A 303 -7.46 -3.05 -4.66
N PHE A 304 -8.38 -3.86 -4.17
CA PHE A 304 -8.09 -4.76 -3.07
C PHE A 304 -8.72 -6.11 -3.29
N ILE A 305 -8.01 -7.15 -2.86
CA ILE A 305 -8.46 -8.53 -2.96
C ILE A 305 -8.27 -9.23 -1.60
N PRO A 306 -9.11 -10.20 -1.22
CA PRO A 306 -8.89 -10.98 -0.01
C PRO A 306 -7.56 -11.76 -0.09
N LYS A 307 -6.73 -11.66 0.96
CA LYS A 307 -5.40 -12.30 1.02
C LYS A 307 -5.47 -13.83 0.89
N ASN A 308 -6.56 -14.44 1.37
CA ASN A 308 -6.75 -15.88 1.37
C ASN A 308 -7.60 -16.38 0.17
N TYR A 309 -7.92 -15.51 -0.80
CA TYR A 309 -8.68 -15.94 -1.97
C TYR A 309 -7.85 -16.87 -2.85
N GLN A 310 -8.39 -18.06 -3.13
CA GLN A 310 -7.76 -19.01 -4.03
C GLN A 310 -8.17 -18.71 -5.46
N TYR A 311 -7.22 -18.21 -6.25
CA TYR A 311 -7.48 -17.89 -7.64
C TYR A 311 -7.46 -19.15 -8.51
N PRO A 312 -8.44 -19.31 -9.42
CA PRO A 312 -8.50 -20.46 -10.31
C PRO A 312 -7.31 -20.49 -11.28
N THR A 313 -7.12 -19.45 -12.09
CA THR A 313 -5.92 -19.21 -12.93
C THR A 313 -5.82 -17.73 -13.33
N VAL A 314 -4.61 -17.27 -13.68
CA VAL A 314 -4.35 -15.93 -14.22
C VAL A 314 -5.16 -15.68 -15.52
N ASP A 315 -5.22 -16.66 -16.42
CA ASP A 315 -5.91 -16.57 -17.71
C ASP A 315 -7.44 -16.42 -17.62
N SER A 316 -8.04 -16.73 -16.47
CA SER A 316 -9.49 -16.71 -16.29
C SER A 316 -9.99 -15.57 -15.40
N LEU A 317 -9.09 -14.71 -14.89
CA LEU A 317 -9.41 -13.67 -13.92
C LEU A 317 -10.57 -12.78 -14.38
N PHE A 318 -10.42 -12.10 -15.52
CA PHE A 318 -11.46 -11.20 -16.05
C PHE A 318 -12.72 -11.92 -16.54
N LEU A 319 -12.64 -13.24 -16.77
CA LEU A 319 -13.82 -14.03 -17.15
C LEU A 319 -14.67 -14.42 -15.93
N LEU A 320 -14.02 -14.76 -14.82
CA LEU A 320 -14.67 -15.25 -13.61
C LEU A 320 -14.93 -14.15 -12.58
N GLY A 321 -14.24 -13.01 -12.72
CA GLY A 321 -14.21 -11.94 -11.73
C GLY A 321 -13.41 -12.32 -10.48
N PHE A 322 -13.27 -11.36 -9.59
CA PHE A 322 -12.64 -11.54 -8.28
C PHE A 322 -13.37 -10.72 -7.22
N PRO A 323 -13.37 -11.16 -5.96
CA PRO A 323 -13.99 -10.40 -4.88
C PRO A 323 -13.07 -9.26 -4.44
N GLU A 324 -13.68 -8.12 -4.09
CA GLU A 324 -13.00 -6.99 -3.46
C GLU A 324 -13.39 -6.78 -1.99
N ALA A 325 -14.15 -7.73 -1.46
CA ALA A 325 -14.68 -7.67 -0.11
C ALA A 325 -14.75 -9.07 0.49
N ILE A 326 -14.73 -9.14 1.81
CA ILE A 326 -14.88 -10.39 2.57
C ILE A 326 -16.21 -10.33 3.30
N THR A 327 -17.01 -11.39 3.16
CA THR A 327 -18.24 -11.54 3.95
C THR A 327 -17.97 -12.51 5.10
N ILE A 328 -18.22 -12.09 6.34
CA ILE A 328 -18.08 -12.94 7.53
C ILE A 328 -19.46 -13.17 8.16
N GLY A 329 -19.80 -14.44 8.44
CA GLY A 329 -21.08 -14.86 9.03
C GLY A 329 -20.92 -15.66 10.33
N GLU A 330 -21.95 -16.43 10.71
CA GLU A 330 -22.15 -17.11 12.01
C GLU A 330 -21.04 -18.07 12.48
N ILE A 331 -20.06 -18.42 11.66
CA ILE A 331 -19.01 -19.35 12.07
C ILE A 331 -17.95 -18.58 12.86
N LEU A 332 -17.96 -18.83 14.18
CA LEU A 332 -17.09 -18.26 15.21
C LEU A 332 -15.58 -18.54 15.05
N ASP A 333 -15.16 -19.26 14.02
CA ASP A 333 -13.75 -19.61 13.85
C ASP A 333 -13.08 -18.73 12.80
N GLN A 334 -12.34 -17.76 13.34
CA GLN A 334 -11.22 -17.01 12.78
C GLN A 334 -11.52 -15.54 12.42
N PRO A 335 -11.71 -14.69 13.45
CA PRO A 335 -11.74 -13.23 13.28
C PRO A 335 -10.44 -12.62 12.73
N ASP A 336 -9.35 -13.37 12.57
CA ASP A 336 -8.08 -12.90 12.00
C ASP A 336 -8.01 -12.99 10.45
N ASN A 337 -9.11 -13.34 9.77
CA ASN A 337 -9.12 -13.63 8.33
C ASN A 337 -9.64 -12.50 7.44
N ALA A 338 -9.92 -11.30 7.96
CA ALA A 338 -10.35 -10.16 7.14
C ALA A 338 -9.17 -9.41 6.49
N SER A 339 -8.16 -10.14 5.99
CA SER A 339 -6.95 -9.52 5.45
C SER A 339 -7.04 -9.34 3.93
N PHE A 340 -6.45 -8.25 3.43
CA PHE A 340 -6.50 -7.88 2.02
C PHE A 340 -5.11 -7.60 1.45
N ILE A 341 -4.95 -7.83 0.15
CA ILE A 341 -3.81 -7.37 -0.63
C ILE A 341 -4.25 -6.12 -1.38
N GLY A 342 -3.49 -5.04 -1.26
CA GLY A 342 -3.69 -3.82 -2.05
C GLY A 342 -2.88 -3.85 -3.33
N ILE A 343 -3.52 -3.45 -4.43
CA ILE A 343 -2.97 -3.43 -5.77
C ILE A 343 -3.06 -1.99 -6.27
N LYS A 344 -1.90 -1.39 -6.57
CA LYS A 344 -1.86 -0.04 -7.11
C LYS A 344 -2.22 -0.07 -8.59
N VAL A 345 -3.32 0.60 -8.96
CA VAL A 345 -3.72 0.72 -10.36
C VAL A 345 -2.65 1.50 -11.12
N GLY A 346 -2.15 0.90 -12.18
CA GLY A 346 -1.11 1.39 -13.09
C GLY A 346 0.35 1.17 -12.71
N ASP A 347 0.61 0.53 -11.57
CA ASP A 347 1.94 0.18 -11.10
C ASP A 347 2.10 -1.34 -11.18
N VAL A 348 2.39 -1.84 -12.39
CA VAL A 348 2.44 -3.28 -12.68
C VAL A 348 3.72 -3.91 -12.16
N ASN A 349 4.75 -3.12 -11.88
CA ASN A 349 6.01 -3.59 -11.30
C ASN A 349 6.08 -3.48 -9.76
N GLY A 350 5.01 -3.03 -9.10
CA GLY A 350 4.91 -2.95 -7.64
C GLY A 350 5.85 -1.92 -7.00
N SER A 351 6.13 -0.81 -7.69
CA SER A 351 7.05 0.23 -7.22
C SER A 351 6.41 1.32 -6.35
N ALA A 352 5.09 1.28 -6.12
CA ALA A 352 4.38 2.24 -5.31
C ALA A 352 4.78 2.21 -3.83
N GLU A 353 5.00 3.39 -3.27
CA GLU A 353 5.35 3.55 -1.85
C GLU A 353 4.07 3.59 -1.00
N VAL A 354 3.88 2.62 -0.10
CA VAL A 354 2.68 2.53 0.76
C VAL A 354 2.82 3.26 2.09
N ASN A 355 4.05 3.62 2.49
CA ASN A 355 4.34 4.33 3.73
C ASN A 355 5.05 5.66 3.46
N LEU A 356 4.56 6.74 4.08
CA LEU A 356 5.06 8.13 3.85
C LEU A 356 6.53 8.36 4.27
N LEU A 357 7.17 7.38 4.90
CA LEU A 357 8.55 7.47 5.39
C LEU A 357 9.56 6.75 4.50
N GLU A 358 9.10 6.02 3.48
CA GLU A 358 9.97 5.40 2.50
C GLU A 358 10.36 6.49 1.49
N SER A 359 11.59 6.99 1.58
CA SER A 359 12.16 7.77 0.50
C SER A 359 12.74 6.81 -0.53
N ARG A 360 12.28 6.87 -1.78
CA ARG A 360 12.95 6.20 -2.91
C ARG A 360 14.46 6.46 -2.86
N ASN A 361 15.23 5.38 -2.81
CA ASN A 361 16.68 5.46 -2.91
C ASN A 361 17.07 5.82 -4.34
N GLU A 362 18.01 6.77 -4.51
CA GLU A 362 18.64 7.03 -5.81
C GLU A 362 19.24 5.74 -6.35
N HIS A 363 19.07 5.50 -7.65
CA HIS A 363 19.67 4.33 -8.29
C HIS A 363 21.20 4.50 -8.29
N PRO A 364 21.97 3.45 -7.96
CA PRO A 364 23.43 3.54 -7.77
C PRO A 364 24.22 3.90 -9.05
N SER A 365 23.57 3.94 -10.21
CA SER A 365 24.13 4.25 -11.53
C SER A 365 23.26 5.25 -12.27
N ALA A 366 23.80 6.45 -12.55
CA ALA A 366 23.14 7.45 -13.38
C ALA A 366 23.42 7.23 -14.89
N ALA A 367 22.42 7.45 -15.73
CA ALA A 367 22.52 7.44 -17.19
C ALA A 367 22.71 8.88 -17.71
N PRO A 368 23.84 9.21 -18.38
CA PRO A 368 24.03 10.53 -18.94
C PRO A 368 23.13 10.75 -20.17
N LEU A 369 22.43 11.88 -20.19
CA LEU A 369 21.94 12.51 -21.41
C LEU A 369 22.78 13.76 -21.68
N TYR A 370 23.28 13.88 -22.91
CA TYR A 370 24.10 15.01 -23.30
C TYR A 370 23.26 16.11 -23.91
N TYR A 371 23.47 17.36 -23.55
CA TYR A 371 22.72 18.47 -24.16
C TYR A 371 23.60 19.57 -24.74
N ALA A 372 23.16 20.18 -25.84
CA ALA A 372 23.81 21.32 -26.47
C ALA A 372 22.78 22.30 -27.04
N PHE A 373 23.14 23.59 -27.06
CA PHE A 373 22.34 24.62 -27.72
C PHE A 373 22.84 24.89 -29.13
N ARG A 374 21.91 25.11 -30.05
CA ARG A 374 22.16 25.48 -31.45
C ARG A 374 21.29 26.67 -31.83
N GLU A 375 21.60 27.28 -32.96
CA GLU A 375 20.75 28.27 -33.62
C GLU A 375 20.35 27.71 -34.97
N ASN A 376 19.09 27.90 -35.38
CA ASN A 376 18.72 27.67 -36.77
C ASN A 376 18.93 28.92 -37.63
N ASP A 377 18.85 28.77 -38.95
CA ASP A 377 19.02 29.88 -39.91
C ASP A 377 17.99 31.03 -39.70
N GLY A 378 16.91 30.77 -38.95
CA GLY A 378 15.87 31.73 -38.59
C GLY A 378 16.09 32.43 -37.23
N GLY A 379 17.21 32.19 -36.55
CA GLY A 379 17.55 32.80 -35.25
C GLY A 379 16.92 32.13 -34.02
N GLN A 380 16.15 31.04 -34.20
CA GLN A 380 15.56 30.31 -33.09
C GLN A 380 16.59 29.40 -32.42
N ARG A 381 16.50 29.27 -31.10
CA ARG A 381 17.38 28.39 -30.32
C ARG A 381 16.86 26.97 -30.35
N ILE A 382 17.74 26.01 -30.60
CA ILE A 382 17.44 24.58 -30.55
C ILE A 382 18.21 23.97 -29.38
N LEU A 383 17.49 23.38 -28.44
CA LEU A 383 18.07 22.47 -27.46
C LEU A 383 18.14 21.08 -28.08
N ARG A 384 19.35 20.59 -28.34
CA ARG A 384 19.59 19.20 -28.72
C ARG A 384 19.92 18.38 -27.48
N ILE A 385 19.18 17.30 -27.29
CA ILE A 385 19.45 16.23 -26.33
C ILE A 385 19.92 15.03 -27.12
N THR A 386 21.13 14.56 -26.84
CA THR A 386 21.76 13.42 -27.50
C THR A 386 21.80 12.27 -26.51
N LEU A 387 21.30 11.12 -26.95
CA LEU A 387 21.38 9.87 -26.20
C LEU A 387 22.77 9.25 -26.44
N PRO A 388 23.38 8.61 -25.41
CA PRO A 388 24.68 7.97 -25.52
C PRO A 388 24.60 6.66 -26.34
N ALA A 389 25.72 6.12 -26.83
CA ALA A 389 25.72 4.87 -27.61
C ALA A 389 25.24 3.64 -26.80
N GLU A 390 25.40 3.71 -25.48
CA GLU A 390 24.86 2.72 -24.53
C GLU A 390 23.32 2.72 -24.49
N SER A 391 22.66 3.72 -25.09
CA SER A 391 21.19 3.76 -25.22
C SER A 391 20.62 2.68 -26.13
N SER A 392 21.46 2.01 -26.93
CA SER A 392 21.11 0.80 -27.68
C SER A 392 20.54 -0.34 -26.81
N GLN A 393 20.74 -0.33 -25.49
CA GLN A 393 20.17 -1.29 -24.55
C GLN A 393 18.89 -0.79 -23.85
N TRP A 394 18.48 0.45 -24.11
CA TRP A 394 17.33 1.06 -23.45
C TRP A 394 16.04 0.63 -24.14
N VAL A 395 15.03 0.31 -23.34
CA VAL A 395 13.69 -0.10 -23.75
C VAL A 395 12.62 0.91 -23.32
N GLY A 396 13.05 2.05 -22.83
CA GLY A 396 12.18 3.18 -22.56
C GLY A 396 12.88 4.23 -21.74
N MET A 397 12.24 5.39 -21.68
CA MET A 397 12.72 6.55 -20.96
C MET A 397 11.55 7.42 -20.56
N GLN A 398 11.64 8.03 -19.38
CA GLN A 398 10.88 9.23 -19.08
C GLN A 398 11.82 10.36 -18.70
N LEU A 399 11.50 11.56 -19.16
CA LEU A 399 12.37 12.72 -18.98
C LEU A 399 11.53 13.96 -18.68
N GLY A 400 11.84 14.64 -17.58
CA GLY A 400 11.27 15.93 -17.24
C GLY A 400 12.33 17.01 -17.32
N LEU A 401 12.06 18.07 -18.07
CA LEU A 401 12.94 19.24 -18.19
C LEU A 401 12.19 20.49 -17.77
N GLN A 402 12.81 21.28 -16.91
CA GLN A 402 12.37 22.66 -16.68
C GLN A 402 12.76 23.50 -17.89
N LEU A 403 11.78 23.99 -18.65
CA LEU A 403 11.99 24.83 -19.83
C LEU A 403 11.36 26.22 -19.62
N PRO A 404 11.95 27.29 -20.22
CA PRO A 404 11.40 28.63 -20.08
C PRO A 404 10.09 28.85 -20.84
N GLY A 405 9.73 27.91 -21.73
CA GLY A 405 8.51 27.96 -22.53
C GLY A 405 8.27 26.64 -23.26
N GLN A 406 7.06 26.50 -23.80
CA GLN A 406 6.68 25.35 -24.61
C GLN A 406 7.57 25.25 -25.86
N PRO A 407 8.09 24.05 -26.21
CA PRO A 407 8.76 23.84 -27.48
C PRO A 407 7.84 24.20 -28.65
N LEU A 408 8.31 25.07 -29.55
CA LEU A 408 7.61 25.44 -30.78
C LEU A 408 7.57 24.28 -31.78
N LYS A 409 8.61 23.46 -31.76
CA LYS A 409 8.77 22.29 -32.63
C LYS A 409 9.65 21.26 -31.94
N ILE A 410 9.28 20.00 -32.11
CA ILE A 410 10.09 18.85 -31.67
C ILE A 410 10.50 18.07 -32.92
N THR A 411 11.79 17.78 -33.07
CA THR A 411 12.30 16.92 -34.14
C THR A 411 13.25 15.87 -33.56
N THR A 412 13.20 14.65 -34.05
CA THR A 412 13.98 13.54 -33.50
C THR A 412 14.21 12.48 -34.57
N ASN A 413 15.21 11.62 -34.38
CA ASN A 413 15.41 10.37 -35.12
C ASN A 413 15.14 9.12 -34.27
N LEU A 414 14.51 9.28 -33.09
CA LEU A 414 13.99 8.18 -32.31
C LEU A 414 12.96 7.41 -33.13
N SER A 415 13.13 6.09 -33.20
CA SER A 415 12.21 5.19 -33.87
C SER A 415 10.83 5.25 -33.20
N HIS A 416 9.76 5.08 -33.99
CA HIS A 416 8.37 5.10 -33.49
C HIS A 416 8.00 6.36 -32.68
N TRP A 417 8.61 7.50 -32.99
CA TRP A 417 8.15 8.78 -32.44
C TRP A 417 6.74 9.10 -32.93
N GLU A 418 5.85 9.38 -31.99
CA GLU A 418 4.45 9.75 -32.25
C GLU A 418 4.06 10.99 -31.46
N ASP A 419 3.04 11.71 -31.96
CA ASP A 419 2.44 12.81 -31.22
C ASP A 419 1.78 12.28 -29.94
N GLY A 420 1.97 12.99 -28.83
CA GLY A 420 1.42 12.62 -27.52
C GLY A 420 2.35 11.82 -26.61
N LEU A 421 3.59 11.55 -27.03
CA LEU A 421 4.64 11.01 -26.14
C LEU A 421 5.22 12.06 -25.18
N SER A 422 5.00 13.35 -25.46
CA SER A 422 5.43 14.44 -24.58
C SER A 422 4.33 15.45 -24.32
N PHE A 423 4.45 16.18 -23.21
CA PHE A 423 3.53 17.21 -22.78
C PHE A 423 4.29 18.37 -22.14
N TYR A 424 3.83 19.59 -22.36
CA TYR A 424 4.32 20.77 -21.67
C TYR A 424 3.28 21.25 -20.67
N ASP A 425 3.59 21.14 -19.37
CA ASP A 425 2.74 21.67 -18.32
C ASP A 425 2.99 23.16 -18.14
N HIS A 426 2.08 23.99 -18.62
CA HIS A 426 2.14 25.44 -18.49
C HIS A 426 2.15 25.94 -17.04
N LYS A 427 1.70 25.14 -16.06
CA LYS A 427 1.67 25.55 -14.64
C LYS A 427 3.04 25.42 -13.99
N SER A 428 3.72 24.31 -14.23
CA SER A 428 5.06 24.05 -13.68
C SER A 428 6.19 24.54 -14.58
N GLY A 429 5.92 24.76 -15.88
CA GLY A 429 6.94 25.03 -16.89
C GLY A 429 7.78 23.80 -17.25
N GLU A 430 7.30 22.61 -16.93
CA GLU A 430 7.97 21.36 -17.19
C GLU A 430 7.55 20.80 -18.56
N TRP A 431 8.53 20.45 -19.39
CA TRP A 431 8.33 19.55 -20.51
C TRP A 431 8.61 18.13 -20.07
N ARG A 432 7.64 17.23 -20.22
CA ARG A 432 7.71 15.84 -19.81
C ARG A 432 7.61 14.94 -21.04
N LEU A 433 8.39 13.87 -21.04
CA LEU A 433 8.44 12.84 -22.06
C LEU A 433 8.19 11.49 -21.40
N SER A 434 7.34 10.67 -22.02
CA SER A 434 7.14 9.25 -21.75
C SER A 434 7.36 8.51 -23.06
N TYR A 435 8.52 7.87 -23.19
CA TYR A 435 8.96 7.16 -24.39
C TYR A 435 9.09 5.66 -24.07
N PRO A 436 8.04 4.84 -24.28
CA PRO A 436 8.11 3.40 -24.09
C PRO A 436 8.59 2.71 -25.37
N TYR A 437 9.71 1.97 -25.32
CA TYR A 437 10.37 1.44 -26.52
C TYR A 437 10.62 -0.07 -26.44
N SER A 438 9.75 -0.90 -27.02
CA SER A 438 9.74 -2.33 -26.73
C SER A 438 10.32 -3.27 -27.80
N THR A 439 10.59 -2.83 -29.05
CA THR A 439 10.66 -3.80 -30.17
C THR A 439 11.83 -3.75 -31.17
N GLU A 440 12.62 -2.68 -31.30
CA GLU A 440 13.71 -2.62 -32.32
C GLU A 440 15.01 -1.97 -31.78
N LEU A 441 16.10 -1.97 -32.55
CA LEU A 441 17.35 -1.28 -32.15
C LEU A 441 17.22 0.24 -32.36
N MET A 442 17.67 1.07 -31.40
CA MET A 442 17.73 2.53 -31.60
C MET A 442 18.64 2.91 -32.77
N ASN A 443 18.25 3.95 -33.52
CA ASN A 443 19.12 4.55 -34.54
C ASN A 443 20.28 5.28 -33.87
N GLU A 444 21.52 4.93 -34.21
CA GLU A 444 22.72 5.59 -33.68
C GLU A 444 23.28 6.62 -34.68
N PRO A 445 23.53 7.89 -34.26
CA PRO A 445 23.28 8.47 -32.92
C PRO A 445 21.83 8.98 -32.76
N ALA A 446 21.20 8.70 -31.61
CA ALA A 446 19.83 9.15 -31.29
C ALA A 446 19.78 10.56 -30.67
N TYR A 447 18.83 11.40 -31.08
CA TYR A 447 18.66 12.76 -30.56
C TYR A 447 17.21 13.25 -30.52
N ILE A 448 16.95 14.23 -29.65
CA ILE A 448 15.71 15.02 -29.59
C ILE A 448 16.10 16.51 -29.66
N ASP A 449 15.53 17.23 -30.62
CA ASP A 449 15.68 18.66 -30.77
C ASP A 449 14.39 19.37 -30.34
N LEU A 450 14.50 20.27 -29.38
CA LEU A 450 13.43 21.17 -28.94
C LEU A 450 13.72 22.58 -29.45
N THR A 451 12.88 23.10 -30.35
CA THR A 451 12.98 24.48 -30.83
C THR A 451 12.28 25.41 -29.84
N LEU A 452 12.98 26.42 -29.35
CA LEU A 452 12.54 27.34 -28.29
C LEU A 452 12.61 28.79 -28.77
N ASP A 453 11.72 29.63 -28.24
CA ASP A 453 11.58 31.05 -28.61
C ASP A 453 12.46 32.00 -27.77
N GLN A 454 13.16 31.48 -26.75
CA GLN A 454 13.86 32.27 -25.74
C GLN A 454 15.37 32.34 -26.03
N GLU A 455 15.98 33.53 -25.88
CA GLU A 455 17.41 33.77 -26.16
C GLU A 455 18.35 33.19 -25.09
N GLN A 456 17.92 33.14 -23.83
CA GLN A 456 18.73 32.68 -22.70
C GLN A 456 18.14 31.39 -22.11
N LEU A 457 18.94 30.32 -22.09
CA LEU A 457 18.48 28.98 -21.73
C LEU A 457 19.32 28.39 -20.60
N THR A 458 18.68 28.18 -19.46
CA THR A 458 19.13 27.23 -18.45
C THR A 458 18.23 26.02 -18.50
N ILE A 459 18.80 24.83 -18.48
CA ILE A 459 18.04 23.57 -18.46
C ILE A 459 18.41 22.85 -17.19
N ASN A 460 17.39 22.41 -16.48
CA ASN A 460 17.52 21.50 -15.35
C ASN A 460 16.51 20.38 -15.53
N LEU A 461 16.77 19.25 -14.87
CA LEU A 461 15.74 18.23 -14.70
C LEU A 461 14.58 18.81 -13.88
N ALA A 462 13.37 18.34 -14.18
CA ALA A 462 12.20 18.62 -13.36
C ALA A 462 12.42 18.08 -11.94
N SER A 463 11.94 18.81 -10.92
CA SER A 463 12.17 18.42 -9.52
C SER A 463 11.15 17.39 -9.01
N LYS A 464 9.94 17.37 -9.58
CA LYS A 464 8.85 16.48 -9.16
C LYS A 464 8.60 15.32 -10.12
N PHE A 465 9.03 15.44 -11.37
CA PHE A 465 8.91 14.38 -12.37
C PHE A 465 10.24 13.64 -12.47
N HIS A 466 10.25 12.39 -12.02
CA HIS A 466 11.46 11.56 -12.06
C HIS A 466 11.91 11.34 -13.50
N SER A 467 13.21 11.53 -13.73
CA SER A 467 13.82 11.31 -15.04
C SER A 467 14.66 10.05 -14.99
N GLU A 468 14.29 9.06 -15.78
CA GLU A 468 14.82 7.69 -15.65
C GLU A 468 14.78 6.96 -17.00
N VAL A 469 15.72 6.03 -17.16
CA VAL A 469 15.82 5.13 -18.32
C VAL A 469 15.69 3.68 -17.86
N TYR A 470 15.18 2.85 -18.76
CA TYR A 470 14.93 1.45 -18.47
C TYR A 470 15.67 0.57 -19.47
N THR A 471 16.32 -0.49 -19.00
CA THR A 471 17.13 -1.37 -19.84
C THR A 471 16.44 -2.69 -20.15
N ASN A 472 16.85 -3.34 -21.24
CA ASN A 472 16.41 -4.70 -21.58
C ASN A 472 16.80 -5.77 -20.53
N THR A 473 17.65 -5.42 -19.55
CA THR A 473 18.01 -6.24 -18.38
C THR A 473 17.19 -5.89 -17.14
N HIS A 474 16.11 -5.12 -17.29
CA HIS A 474 15.19 -4.70 -16.24
C HIS A 474 15.84 -3.82 -15.16
N GLN A 475 16.87 -3.04 -15.53
CA GLN A 475 17.45 -2.04 -14.65
C GLN A 475 16.81 -0.68 -14.90
N VAL A 476 16.52 0.01 -13.81
CA VAL A 476 16.13 1.42 -13.82
C VAL A 476 17.37 2.25 -13.46
N LYS A 477 17.61 3.33 -14.21
CA LYS A 477 18.73 4.26 -13.96
C LYS A 477 18.21 5.68 -14.00
N ASP A 478 18.57 6.47 -12.99
CA ASP A 478 18.23 7.89 -12.97
C ASP A 478 19.01 8.63 -14.07
N ILE A 479 18.34 9.57 -14.73
CA ILE A 479 18.97 10.41 -15.75
C ILE A 479 19.74 11.52 -15.07
N LYS A 480 20.94 11.80 -15.59
CA LYS A 480 21.64 13.05 -15.35
C LYS A 480 21.81 13.81 -16.66
N LEU A 481 21.70 15.14 -16.58
CA LEU A 481 22.00 16.01 -17.71
C LEU A 481 23.46 16.44 -17.62
N ASP A 482 24.23 16.01 -18.60
CA ASP A 482 25.60 16.49 -18.79
C ASP A 482 25.58 17.47 -19.96
N PRO A 483 26.14 18.69 -19.83
CA PRO A 483 26.37 19.50 -21.01
C PRO A 483 27.26 18.67 -21.93
N LEU A 484 26.86 18.57 -23.20
CA LEU A 484 27.77 18.09 -24.23
C LEU A 484 28.86 19.16 -24.31
N MET A 485 29.93 18.96 -23.54
CA MET A 485 31.13 19.75 -23.62
C MET A 485 31.67 19.52 -25.02
N ILE A 486 31.30 20.40 -25.96
CA ILE A 486 32.10 20.65 -27.14
C ILE A 486 33.39 21.25 -26.57
N ASP A 487 34.30 20.39 -26.11
CA ASP A 487 35.54 20.85 -25.48
C ASP A 487 36.35 21.57 -26.55
N GLY A 488 36.21 22.89 -26.56
CA GLY A 488 36.81 23.81 -27.52
C GLY A 488 36.27 23.66 -28.93
N GLY A 489 35.34 24.54 -29.33
CA GLY A 489 35.16 24.86 -30.75
C GLY A 489 36.50 25.09 -31.45
N VAL A 490 36.52 25.06 -32.79
CA VAL A 490 37.74 25.05 -33.61
C VAL A 490 38.82 26.00 -33.06
N ARG A 491 39.93 25.43 -32.58
CA ARG A 491 41.08 26.22 -32.09
C ARG A 491 42.18 26.22 -33.13
N THR A 492 42.86 27.35 -33.26
CA THR A 492 44.00 27.50 -34.19
C THR A 492 45.26 27.88 -33.45
N TYR A 493 46.40 27.30 -33.83
CA TYR A 493 47.70 27.68 -33.31
C TYR A 493 48.84 27.50 -34.35
N PRO A 494 49.81 28.42 -34.43
CA PRO A 494 49.84 29.71 -33.76
C PRO A 494 48.81 30.69 -34.39
N ASN A 495 48.33 31.64 -33.60
CA ASN A 495 47.52 32.76 -34.07
C ASN A 495 47.97 34.01 -33.27
N PRO A 496 48.73 34.94 -33.86
CA PRO A 496 49.03 35.09 -35.29
C PRO A 496 49.92 33.97 -35.88
N THR A 497 49.86 33.79 -37.21
CA THR A 497 50.67 32.79 -37.95
C THR A 497 51.48 33.44 -39.08
N ASN A 498 52.62 32.83 -39.44
CA ASN A 498 53.42 33.20 -40.60
C ASN A 498 53.26 32.18 -41.74
N ASP A 499 53.61 30.91 -41.50
CA ASP A 499 53.70 29.93 -42.59
C ASP A 499 52.75 28.75 -42.42
N ASP A 500 52.52 28.29 -41.20
CA ASP A 500 51.72 27.12 -40.90
C ASP A 500 50.69 27.39 -39.80
N LEU A 501 49.50 26.83 -39.98
CA LEU A 501 48.39 26.90 -39.04
C LEU A 501 47.92 25.49 -38.70
N ALA A 502 47.99 25.14 -37.41
CA ALA A 502 47.34 23.93 -36.90
C ALA A 502 45.91 24.26 -36.46
N ILE A 503 44.96 23.40 -36.84
CA ILE A 503 43.53 23.53 -36.58
C ILE A 503 43.12 22.31 -35.77
N VAL A 504 42.76 22.51 -34.51
CA VAL A 504 42.27 21.45 -33.63
C VAL A 504 40.81 21.16 -33.98
N ILE A 505 40.54 19.91 -34.34
CA ILE A 505 39.21 19.47 -34.74
C ILE A 505 38.45 19.06 -33.47
N PRO A 506 37.21 19.56 -33.25
CA PRO A 506 36.43 19.21 -32.06
C PRO A 506 36.20 17.70 -31.96
N ALA A 507 36.24 17.17 -30.73
CA ALA A 507 35.94 15.76 -30.49
C ALA A 507 34.51 15.43 -30.93
N GLY A 508 34.33 14.32 -31.66
CA GLY A 508 33.05 13.88 -32.23
C GLY A 508 32.80 14.30 -33.69
N TRP A 509 33.69 15.07 -34.30
CA TRP A 509 33.63 15.38 -35.73
C TRP A 509 34.21 14.21 -36.55
N ASN A 510 33.31 13.34 -37.03
CA ASN A 510 33.70 12.08 -37.68
C ASN A 510 34.14 12.21 -39.14
N GLU A 511 33.75 13.23 -39.91
CA GLU A 511 34.30 13.55 -41.25
C GLU A 511 33.83 14.97 -41.58
N GLY A 512 34.59 15.76 -42.35
CA GLY A 512 34.23 17.15 -42.60
C GLY A 512 35.12 17.91 -43.59
N GLN A 513 35.00 19.23 -43.55
CA GLN A 513 35.70 20.17 -44.43
C GLN A 513 36.18 21.38 -43.64
N ILE A 514 37.36 21.88 -43.98
CA ILE A 514 37.92 23.15 -43.51
C ILE A 514 38.03 24.09 -44.72
N ASP A 515 37.48 25.29 -44.57
CA ASP A 515 37.63 26.40 -45.50
C ASP A 515 38.42 27.54 -44.86
N VAL A 516 39.36 28.12 -45.60
CA VAL A 516 40.06 29.37 -45.24
C VAL A 516 39.51 30.47 -46.14
N LEU A 517 38.91 31.48 -45.53
CA LEU A 517 38.21 32.58 -46.20
C LEU A 517 38.86 33.91 -45.82
N ASP A 518 38.87 34.90 -46.72
CA ASP A 518 39.15 36.28 -46.30
C ASP A 518 37.91 36.97 -45.71
N LEU A 519 38.06 38.19 -45.20
CA LEU A 519 36.96 38.97 -44.61
C LEU A 519 35.84 39.31 -45.59
N GLN A 520 36.09 39.23 -46.91
CA GLN A 520 35.08 39.42 -47.94
C GLN A 520 34.38 38.10 -48.32
N GLY A 521 34.74 36.99 -47.66
CA GLY A 521 34.14 35.67 -47.87
C GLY A 521 34.71 34.92 -49.08
N LYS A 522 35.78 35.40 -49.71
CA LYS A 522 36.44 34.68 -50.81
C LYS A 522 37.19 33.48 -50.25
N LEU A 523 36.99 32.32 -50.87
CA LEU A 523 37.65 31.07 -50.52
C LEU A 523 39.09 31.05 -51.04
N TRP A 524 40.03 30.80 -50.14
CA TRP A 524 41.46 30.65 -50.44
C TRP A 524 41.92 29.20 -50.39
N ILE A 525 41.52 28.46 -49.36
CA ILE A 525 41.92 27.06 -49.16
C ILE A 525 40.70 26.23 -48.78
N ARG A 526 40.61 25.02 -49.31
CA ARG A 526 39.63 24.00 -48.91
C ARG A 526 40.33 22.67 -48.67
N LYS A 527 40.07 22.04 -47.53
CA LYS A 527 40.67 20.77 -47.15
C LYS A 527 39.61 19.84 -46.54
N ALA A 528 39.56 18.58 -46.97
CA ALA A 528 38.73 17.56 -46.32
C ALA A 528 39.41 17.06 -45.03
N VAL A 529 38.61 16.72 -44.03
CA VAL A 529 39.05 16.19 -42.73
C VAL A 529 38.50 14.77 -42.59
N SER A 530 39.40 13.82 -42.32
CA SER A 530 39.02 12.44 -42.03
C SER A 530 38.68 12.25 -40.55
N GLY A 531 37.83 11.28 -40.21
CA GLY A 531 37.35 11.05 -38.84
C GLY A 531 38.32 10.66 -37.76
N ARG A 532 39.58 10.48 -38.12
CA ARG A 532 40.64 10.19 -37.17
C ARG A 532 41.56 11.38 -36.95
N GLU A 533 41.38 12.48 -37.69
CA GLU A 533 42.17 13.70 -37.51
C GLU A 533 41.66 14.49 -36.30
N THR A 534 42.45 14.52 -35.23
CA THR A 534 42.25 15.42 -34.07
C THR A 534 42.88 16.80 -34.28
N THR A 535 43.78 16.93 -35.26
CA THR A 535 44.41 18.20 -35.65
C THR A 535 44.77 18.16 -37.13
N SER A 536 44.39 19.19 -37.89
CA SER A 536 44.72 19.34 -39.30
C SER A 536 45.62 20.56 -39.52
N ARG A 537 46.69 20.41 -40.31
CA ARG A 537 47.60 21.53 -40.66
C ARG A 537 47.31 22.09 -42.04
N ILE A 538 47.39 23.42 -42.16
CA ILE A 538 47.26 24.19 -43.40
C ILE A 538 48.45 25.14 -43.53
N SER A 539 49.06 25.19 -44.71
CA SER A 539 50.09 26.18 -45.02
C SER A 539 49.46 27.51 -45.41
N MET A 540 49.83 28.57 -44.70
CA MET A 540 49.41 29.96 -44.89
C MET A 540 50.48 30.79 -45.62
N ALA A 541 51.66 30.23 -45.90
CA ALA A 541 52.82 30.95 -46.45
C ALA A 541 52.56 31.67 -47.79
N HIS A 542 51.63 31.16 -48.59
CA HIS A 542 51.28 31.72 -49.91
C HIS A 542 50.17 32.78 -49.85
N LEU A 543 49.60 33.02 -48.67
CA LEU A 543 48.51 33.96 -48.47
C LEU A 543 49.07 35.34 -48.08
N PRO A 544 48.52 36.46 -48.61
CA PRO A 544 48.88 37.80 -48.16
C PRO A 544 48.64 38.00 -46.66
N ALA A 545 49.41 38.90 -46.04
CA ALA A 545 49.17 39.36 -44.67
C ALA A 545 47.75 39.92 -44.53
N GLY A 546 47.06 39.57 -43.45
CA GLY A 546 45.66 39.92 -43.25
C GLY A 546 44.90 39.00 -42.28
N ILE A 547 43.60 39.26 -42.12
CA ILE A 547 42.73 38.45 -41.26
C ILE A 547 41.96 37.45 -42.13
N TYR A 548 41.98 36.18 -41.72
CA TYR A 548 41.25 35.10 -42.35
C TYR A 548 40.24 34.49 -41.38
N VAL A 549 39.17 33.92 -41.93
CA VAL A 549 38.18 33.13 -41.20
C VAL A 549 38.39 31.67 -41.57
N ILE A 550 38.72 30.85 -40.57
CA ILE A 550 38.77 29.41 -40.69
C ILE A 550 37.37 28.89 -40.36
N ARG A 551 36.73 28.23 -41.31
CA ARG A 551 35.42 27.61 -41.14
C ARG A 551 35.57 26.10 -41.22
N CYS A 552 35.29 25.40 -40.14
CA CYS A 552 35.16 23.95 -40.17
C CYS A 552 33.67 23.59 -40.27
N GLN A 553 33.36 22.58 -41.08
CA GLN A 553 32.03 22.01 -41.20
C GLN A 553 32.11 20.49 -41.16
N ASP A 554 31.32 19.81 -40.33
CA ASP A 554 31.21 18.34 -40.35
C ASP A 554 30.17 17.85 -41.38
N GLN A 555 30.13 16.54 -41.63
CA GLN A 555 29.16 15.92 -42.53
C GLN A 555 27.70 16.04 -42.06
N LEU A 556 27.48 16.28 -40.77
CA LEU A 556 26.16 16.51 -40.18
C LEU A 556 25.72 17.97 -40.32
N GLY A 557 26.56 18.83 -40.92
CA GLY A 557 26.29 20.25 -41.15
C GLY A 557 26.63 21.15 -39.96
N HIS A 558 27.22 20.64 -38.88
CA HIS A 558 27.73 21.46 -37.79
C HIS A 558 28.83 22.38 -38.32
N ARG A 559 28.78 23.67 -38.00
CA ARG A 559 29.75 24.67 -38.48
C ARG A 559 30.34 25.43 -37.31
N GLU A 560 31.65 25.57 -37.33
CA GLU A 560 32.41 26.35 -36.37
C GLU A 560 33.36 27.28 -37.12
N THR A 561 33.58 28.48 -36.59
CA THR A 561 34.49 29.46 -37.22
C THR A 561 35.43 30.11 -36.23
N VAL A 562 36.67 30.35 -36.64
CA VAL A 562 37.68 31.08 -35.86
C VAL A 562 38.45 32.05 -36.74
N ARG A 563 38.76 33.24 -36.21
CA ARG A 563 39.54 34.27 -36.92
C ARG A 563 41.03 34.07 -36.67
N VAL A 564 41.83 34.18 -37.73
CA VAL A 564 43.29 34.03 -37.69
C VAL A 564 43.94 35.25 -38.31
N LEU A 565 44.93 35.81 -37.61
CA LEU A 565 45.81 36.86 -38.14
C LEU A 565 47.02 36.20 -38.82
N LYS A 566 47.25 36.56 -40.09
CA LYS A 566 48.46 36.23 -40.86
C LYS A 566 49.33 37.47 -40.92
N ASP A 567 50.54 37.38 -40.34
CA ASP A 567 51.52 38.48 -40.32
C ASP A 567 52.30 38.60 -41.64
#